data_AF-A0A0B8Z7Q3-F1
#
_entry.id   AF-A0A0B8Z7Q3-F1
#
_cell.length_a   1.000
_cell.length_b   1.000
_cell.length_c   1.000
_cell.angle_alpha   90.00
_cell.angle_beta   90.00
_cell.angle_gamma   90.00
#
_symmetry.space_group_name_H-M   'P 1'
#
loop_
_entity.id
_entity.type
_entity.pdbx_description
1 polymer ?
#
loop_
_entity_poly.entity_id
_entity_poly.type
_entity_poly.pdbx_seq_one_letter_code
_entity_poly.pdbx_strand_id
1 'polypeptide(L)'
;MAAYECFDSYSAFERYLDYGGPDLIPSVRLLLSEYCRHALDRAWFYYPDALPEESVAKDDIRNGYILRRLNFPLEDLYPDSQPAGQVGQEIYGSGAALIYTTRSFRRIEGVPFLIWCDVFVRAVHKIDATTISMRIDGPAGTEARLALVMEDGNTPDGIEPRLTTSDGRALPFELQDGRLEARLPADASLLFAWKETKK
;
A
#
# COMPACT_ATOMS: atom_id res chain seq x y z
N MET A 1 -5.86 -17.53 8.58
CA MET A 1 -5.53 -16.20 9.16
C MET A 1 -6.46 -15.23 8.51
N ALA A 2 -7.14 -14.44 9.31
CA ALA A 2 -8.24 -13.58 8.88
C ALA A 2 -7.77 -12.24 8.34
N ALA A 3 -8.69 -11.52 7.67
CA ALA A 3 -8.39 -10.18 7.18
C ALA A 3 -8.09 -9.24 8.35
N TYR A 4 -8.82 -9.36 9.46
CA TYR A 4 -8.56 -8.62 10.70
C TYR A 4 -7.13 -8.81 11.19
N GLU A 5 -6.72 -10.06 11.38
CA GLU A 5 -5.37 -10.41 11.88
C GLU A 5 -4.28 -9.89 10.94
N CYS A 6 -4.53 -9.91 9.62
CA CYS A 6 -3.60 -9.37 8.63
C CYS A 6 -3.41 -7.85 8.77
N PHE A 7 -4.49 -7.06 8.84
CA PHE A 7 -4.35 -5.61 8.91
C PHE A 7 -3.88 -5.14 10.29
N ASP A 8 -4.23 -5.88 11.35
CA ASP A 8 -3.74 -5.60 12.71
C ASP A 8 -2.23 -5.85 12.80
N SER A 9 -1.75 -6.97 12.26
CA SER A 9 -0.31 -7.26 12.13
C SER A 9 0.41 -6.19 11.31
N TYR A 10 -0.15 -5.80 10.17
CA TYR A 10 0.39 -4.73 9.33
C TYR A 10 0.52 -3.41 10.10
N SER A 11 -0.52 -3.01 10.84
CA SER A 11 -0.53 -1.79 11.64
C SER A 11 0.47 -1.86 12.79
N ALA A 12 0.60 -3.01 13.43
CA ALA A 12 1.58 -3.25 14.49
C ALA A 12 3.02 -3.17 13.94
N PHE A 13 3.27 -3.76 12.77
CA PHE A 13 4.58 -3.72 12.11
C PHE A 13 4.95 -2.33 11.63
N GLU A 14 4.01 -1.56 11.08
CA GLU A 14 4.24 -0.15 10.74
C GLU A 14 4.76 0.64 11.95
N ARG A 15 4.07 0.50 13.11
CA ARG A 15 4.45 1.17 14.37
C ARG A 15 5.77 0.66 14.92
N TYR A 16 6.01 -0.64 14.85
CA TYR A 16 7.27 -1.23 15.30
C TYR A 16 8.45 -0.72 14.47
N LEU A 17 8.29 -0.66 13.14
CA LEU A 17 9.29 -0.09 12.23
C LEU A 17 9.49 1.41 12.49
N ASP A 18 8.43 2.15 12.83
CA ASP A 18 8.48 3.57 13.18
C ASP A 18 9.31 3.83 14.44
N TYR A 19 9.07 3.03 15.49
CA TYR A 19 9.70 3.21 16.81
C TYR A 19 11.04 2.51 16.95
N GLY A 20 11.31 1.50 16.13
CA GLY A 20 12.52 0.69 16.22
C GLY A 20 13.82 1.48 15.97
N GLY A 21 13.75 2.59 15.23
CA GLY A 21 14.89 3.47 15.02
C GLY A 21 16.13 2.77 14.43
N PRO A 22 17.34 3.32 14.62
CA PRO A 22 18.57 2.79 14.05
C PRO A 22 19.02 1.45 14.67
N ASP A 23 18.58 1.13 15.90
CA ASP A 23 18.99 -0.07 16.63
C ASP A 23 18.19 -1.32 16.25
N LEU A 24 17.21 -1.17 15.35
CA LEU A 24 16.41 -2.28 14.89
C LEU A 24 17.27 -3.29 14.14
N ILE A 25 17.20 -4.58 14.55
CA ILE A 25 17.93 -5.67 13.92
C ILE A 25 17.64 -5.68 12.40
N PRO A 26 18.65 -5.59 11.52
CA PRO A 26 18.44 -5.43 10.08
C PRO A 26 17.58 -6.53 9.44
N SER A 27 17.73 -7.78 9.87
CA SER A 27 16.93 -8.89 9.36
C SER A 27 15.45 -8.79 9.75
N VAL A 28 15.13 -8.24 10.92
CA VAL A 28 13.76 -7.97 11.35
C VAL A 28 13.18 -6.82 10.54
N ARG A 29 13.94 -5.73 10.35
CA ARG A 29 13.54 -4.62 9.48
C ARG A 29 13.17 -5.11 8.08
N LEU A 30 14.03 -5.94 7.49
CA LEU A 30 13.80 -6.54 6.18
C LEU A 30 12.52 -7.38 6.17
N LEU A 31 12.42 -8.36 7.07
CA LEU A 31 11.27 -9.28 7.11
C LEU A 31 9.93 -8.53 7.24
N LEU A 32 9.84 -7.59 8.17
CA LEU A 32 8.60 -6.86 8.42
C LEU A 32 8.27 -5.88 7.30
N SER A 33 9.28 -5.24 6.71
CA SER A 33 9.06 -4.35 5.55
C SER A 33 8.56 -5.14 4.35
N GLU A 34 9.11 -6.32 4.07
CA GLU A 34 8.65 -7.17 2.97
C GLU A 34 7.24 -7.75 3.23
N TYR A 35 6.92 -8.09 4.48
CA TYR A 35 5.53 -8.42 4.83
C TYR A 35 4.59 -7.26 4.49
N CYS A 36 4.94 -6.02 4.89
CA CYS A 36 4.10 -4.85 4.65
C CYS A 36 4.00 -4.50 3.16
N ARG A 37 5.11 -4.62 2.42
CA ARG A 37 5.17 -4.39 0.97
C ARG A 37 4.15 -5.24 0.22
N HIS A 38 4.04 -6.52 0.59
CA HIS A 38 3.16 -7.50 -0.06
C HIS A 38 1.79 -7.67 0.62
N ALA A 39 1.51 -6.91 1.67
CA ALA A 39 0.26 -7.04 2.41
C ALA A 39 -0.95 -6.74 1.52
N LEU A 40 -0.87 -5.72 0.66
CA LEU A 40 -1.97 -5.35 -0.24
C LEU A 40 -2.22 -6.41 -1.32
N ASP A 41 -1.15 -6.99 -1.87
CA ASP A 41 -1.24 -8.05 -2.88
C ASP A 41 -2.03 -9.25 -2.36
N ARG A 42 -1.87 -9.58 -1.08
CA ARG A 42 -2.64 -10.64 -0.40
C ARG A 42 -4.02 -10.16 0.07
N ALA A 43 -4.12 -8.97 0.63
CA ALA A 43 -5.33 -8.46 1.28
C ALA A 43 -6.52 -8.39 0.33
N TRP A 44 -6.28 -8.12 -0.95
CA TRP A 44 -7.31 -8.07 -1.98
C TRP A 44 -8.10 -9.39 -2.09
N PHE A 45 -7.43 -10.54 -1.90
CA PHE A 45 -8.06 -11.86 -2.06
C PHE A 45 -8.91 -12.29 -0.86
N TYR A 46 -8.99 -11.49 0.21
CA TYR A 46 -9.98 -11.72 1.25
C TYR A 46 -11.39 -11.32 0.81
N TYR A 47 -11.55 -10.49 -0.22
CA TYR A 47 -12.88 -10.11 -0.71
C TYR A 47 -13.46 -11.22 -1.60
N PRO A 48 -14.73 -11.61 -1.39
CA PRO A 48 -15.29 -12.79 -2.02
C PRO A 48 -15.39 -12.65 -3.55
N ASP A 49 -15.61 -11.46 -4.08
CA ASP A 49 -15.67 -11.17 -5.52
C ASP A 49 -14.30 -11.17 -6.20
N ALA A 50 -13.21 -11.02 -5.44
CA ALA A 50 -11.84 -11.14 -5.94
C ALA A 50 -11.40 -12.60 -6.15
N LEU A 51 -12.15 -13.58 -5.64
CA LEU A 51 -11.88 -15.01 -5.80
C LEU A 51 -12.77 -15.64 -6.88
N PRO A 52 -12.30 -16.69 -7.58
CA PRO A 52 -13.16 -17.54 -8.38
C PRO A 52 -14.34 -18.07 -7.56
N GLU A 53 -15.51 -18.25 -8.20
CA GLU A 53 -16.74 -18.62 -7.48
C GLU A 53 -16.64 -20.00 -6.83
N GLU A 54 -15.94 -20.92 -7.48
CA GLU A 54 -15.66 -22.27 -6.99
C GLU A 54 -14.69 -22.31 -5.80
N SER A 55 -13.92 -21.24 -5.58
CA SER A 55 -12.95 -21.14 -4.48
C SER A 55 -13.56 -20.58 -3.18
N VAL A 56 -14.86 -20.27 -3.17
CA VAL A 56 -15.57 -19.73 -2.02
C VAL A 56 -16.54 -20.77 -1.47
N ALA A 57 -16.60 -20.91 -0.13
CA ALA A 57 -17.49 -21.85 0.52
C ALA A 57 -18.97 -21.59 0.15
N LYS A 58 -19.71 -22.65 -0.13
CA LYS A 58 -21.13 -22.60 -0.53
C LYS A 58 -22.04 -23.24 0.51
N ASP A 59 -21.57 -24.34 1.09
CA ASP A 59 -22.29 -25.16 2.06
C ASP A 59 -21.48 -25.28 3.36
N ASP A 60 -22.13 -25.76 4.43
CA ASP A 60 -21.52 -26.00 5.76
C ASP A 60 -20.79 -24.78 6.37
N ILE A 61 -21.21 -23.57 5.98
CA ILE A 61 -20.67 -22.32 6.54
C ILE A 61 -21.06 -22.23 8.01
N ARG A 62 -20.07 -22.11 8.89
CA ARG A 62 -20.26 -22.15 10.34
C ARG A 62 -21.13 -21.00 10.85
N ASN A 63 -20.93 -19.79 10.32
CA ASN A 63 -21.60 -18.58 10.77
C ASN A 63 -22.24 -17.85 9.58
N GLY A 64 -23.55 -18.00 9.43
CA GLY A 64 -24.34 -17.25 8.46
C GLY A 64 -24.18 -17.77 7.03
N TYR A 65 -23.92 -16.86 6.09
CA TYR A 65 -23.82 -17.14 4.66
C TYR A 65 -22.94 -16.08 3.99
N ILE A 66 -22.39 -16.40 2.82
CA ILE A 66 -21.54 -15.47 2.06
C ILE A 66 -22.36 -14.73 1.01
N LEU A 67 -22.29 -13.41 1.04
CA LEU A 67 -22.80 -12.54 -0.02
C LEU A 67 -21.62 -11.95 -0.81
N ARG A 68 -21.31 -12.53 -1.97
CA ARG A 68 -20.19 -12.10 -2.83
C ARG A 68 -20.24 -10.64 -3.26
N ARG A 69 -21.45 -10.06 -3.35
CA ARG A 69 -21.66 -8.65 -3.71
C ARG A 69 -21.40 -7.66 -2.57
N LEU A 70 -21.16 -8.15 -1.35
CA LEU A 70 -20.83 -7.30 -0.21
C LEU A 70 -19.32 -7.29 -0.01
N ASN A 71 -18.77 -6.10 0.19
CA ASN A 71 -17.35 -5.87 0.44
C ASN A 71 -16.98 -6.18 1.91
N PHE A 72 -17.41 -7.34 2.40
CA PHE A 72 -16.97 -7.88 3.68
C PHE A 72 -16.00 -9.03 3.40
N PRO A 73 -14.80 -9.00 4.01
CA PRO A 73 -13.81 -10.03 3.76
C PRO A 73 -14.30 -11.40 4.26
N LEU A 74 -13.82 -12.47 3.63
CA LEU A 74 -13.94 -13.83 4.14
C LEU A 74 -13.08 -13.97 5.40
N GLU A 75 -13.56 -14.73 6.38
CA GLU A 75 -12.85 -14.88 7.65
C GLU A 75 -11.54 -15.64 7.54
N ASP A 76 -11.42 -16.62 6.65
CA ASP A 76 -10.16 -17.35 6.47
C ASP A 76 -9.90 -17.68 5.01
N LEU A 77 -8.62 -17.55 4.64
CA LEU A 77 -8.03 -18.15 3.44
C LEU A 77 -7.19 -19.36 3.86
N TYR A 78 -7.37 -20.48 3.18
CA TYR A 78 -6.70 -21.74 3.51
C TYR A 78 -5.61 -22.07 2.48
N PRO A 79 -4.45 -22.59 2.91
CA PRO A 79 -3.32 -22.84 2.04
C PRO A 79 -3.45 -24.09 1.16
N ASP A 80 -4.41 -24.97 1.45
CA ASP A 80 -4.53 -26.31 0.87
C ASP A 80 -5.71 -26.44 -0.10
N SER A 81 -6.00 -25.38 -0.86
CA SER A 81 -7.07 -25.31 -1.89
C SER A 81 -8.48 -25.52 -1.37
N GLN A 82 -8.67 -25.54 -0.04
CA GLN A 82 -10.00 -25.56 0.55
C GLN A 82 -10.77 -24.27 0.20
N PRO A 83 -12.11 -24.35 0.07
CA PRO A 83 -12.92 -23.16 -0.15
C PRO A 83 -12.71 -22.13 0.96
N ALA A 84 -12.52 -20.87 0.58
CA ALA A 84 -12.34 -19.76 1.50
C ALA A 84 -13.67 -19.40 2.20
N GLY A 85 -13.57 -18.90 3.44
CA GLY A 85 -14.75 -18.42 4.18
C GLY A 85 -15.65 -19.51 4.77
N GLN A 86 -15.12 -20.71 5.07
CA GLN A 86 -15.88 -21.77 5.75
C GLN A 86 -16.46 -21.30 7.10
N VAL A 87 -15.84 -20.31 7.74
CA VAL A 87 -16.40 -19.70 8.94
C VAL A 87 -17.50 -18.69 8.57
N GLY A 88 -17.28 -17.85 7.56
CA GLY A 88 -18.24 -16.87 7.05
C GLY A 88 -17.54 -15.61 6.51
N GLN A 89 -18.28 -14.50 6.45
CA GLN A 89 -17.73 -13.16 6.23
C GLN A 89 -17.40 -12.50 7.56
N GLU A 90 -16.21 -11.93 7.67
CA GLU A 90 -15.66 -11.33 8.88
C GLU A 90 -15.99 -9.84 8.97
N ILE A 91 -16.98 -9.50 9.80
CA ILE A 91 -17.40 -8.11 9.99
C ILE A 91 -16.27 -7.24 10.58
N TYR A 92 -15.49 -7.76 11.53
CA TYR A 92 -14.38 -7.04 12.14
C TYR A 92 -13.25 -6.73 11.15
N GLY A 93 -13.11 -7.56 10.11
CA GLY A 93 -12.19 -7.38 8.99
C GLY A 93 -12.56 -6.23 8.05
N SER A 94 -13.79 -5.71 8.11
CA SER A 94 -14.32 -4.75 7.13
C SER A 94 -13.56 -3.41 7.07
N GLY A 95 -12.79 -3.08 8.11
CA GLY A 95 -11.92 -1.90 8.12
C GLY A 95 -10.62 -2.06 7.32
N ALA A 96 -10.27 -3.26 6.88
CA ALA A 96 -8.96 -3.58 6.28
C ALA A 96 -8.59 -2.66 5.12
N ALA A 97 -9.49 -2.49 4.14
CA ALA A 97 -9.23 -1.66 2.96
C ALA A 97 -8.90 -0.21 3.34
N LEU A 98 -9.60 0.35 4.33
CA LEU A 98 -9.36 1.72 4.80
C LEU A 98 -8.00 1.82 5.50
N ILE A 99 -7.65 0.83 6.33
CA ILE A 99 -6.36 0.80 7.02
C ILE A 99 -5.22 0.73 6.00
N TYR A 100 -5.24 -0.23 5.08
CA TYR A 100 -4.20 -0.35 4.06
C TYR A 100 -4.11 0.92 3.20
N THR A 101 -5.25 1.46 2.75
CA THR A 101 -5.27 2.67 1.91
C THR A 101 -4.64 3.87 2.62
N THR A 102 -5.02 4.13 3.86
CA THR A 102 -4.51 5.31 4.61
C THR A 102 -3.02 5.23 4.97
N ARG A 103 -2.43 4.03 4.92
CA ARG A 103 -1.00 3.82 5.23
C ARG A 103 -0.12 3.70 4.00
N SER A 104 -0.63 3.10 2.93
CA SER A 104 0.11 2.97 1.66
C SER A 104 0.00 4.21 0.77
N PHE A 105 -1.06 5.00 0.91
CA PHE A 105 -1.28 6.21 0.13
C PHE A 105 -1.17 7.45 1.01
N ARG A 106 -0.50 8.48 0.49
CA ARG A 106 -0.39 9.79 1.11
C ARG A 106 -1.16 10.81 0.29
N ARG A 107 -2.21 11.35 0.89
CA ARG A 107 -2.90 12.55 0.43
C ARG A 107 -2.24 13.77 1.08
N ILE A 108 -1.87 14.76 0.27
CA ILE A 108 -1.25 16.01 0.73
C ILE A 108 -2.13 17.16 0.24
N GLU A 109 -2.45 18.09 1.14
CA GLU A 109 -3.35 19.20 0.80
C GLU A 109 -2.77 20.09 -0.31
N GLY A 110 -3.59 20.32 -1.34
CA GLY A 110 -3.24 21.11 -2.52
C GLY A 110 -2.24 20.44 -3.46
N VAL A 111 -1.99 19.13 -3.32
CA VAL A 111 -1.26 18.33 -4.31
C VAL A 111 -2.30 17.62 -5.20
N PRO A 112 -2.17 17.64 -6.53
CA PRO A 112 -3.22 17.16 -7.44
C PRO A 112 -3.30 15.62 -7.59
N PHE A 113 -2.48 14.87 -6.84
CA PHE A 113 -2.38 13.41 -6.90
C PHE A 113 -2.12 12.83 -5.51
N LEU A 114 -2.43 11.56 -5.35
CA LEU A 114 -1.98 10.73 -4.23
C LEU A 114 -0.58 10.19 -4.51
N ILE A 115 0.22 10.04 -3.47
CA ILE A 115 1.51 9.35 -3.53
C ILE A 115 1.32 7.96 -2.93
N TRP A 116 1.53 6.94 -3.73
CA TRP A 116 1.64 5.55 -3.25
C TRP A 116 3.12 5.17 -3.13
N CYS A 117 3.46 4.41 -2.11
CA CYS A 117 4.79 3.81 -1.97
C CYS A 117 4.67 2.41 -1.36
N ASP A 118 5.49 1.48 -1.86
CA ASP A 118 5.53 0.09 -1.33
C ASP A 118 6.39 -0.05 -0.07
N VAL A 119 6.96 1.05 0.42
CA VAL A 119 7.54 1.21 1.75
C VAL A 119 6.90 2.40 2.47
N PHE A 120 7.04 2.48 3.79
CA PHE A 120 6.39 3.52 4.56
C PHE A 120 7.03 4.90 4.33
N VAL A 121 6.18 5.86 3.94
CA VAL A 121 6.50 7.29 3.99
C VAL A 121 6.41 7.76 5.45
N ARG A 122 7.54 8.20 6.01
CA ARG A 122 7.70 8.60 7.42
C ARG A 122 7.50 10.08 7.66
N ALA A 123 7.93 10.92 6.72
CA ALA A 123 7.78 12.36 6.83
C ALA A 123 7.49 12.96 5.46
N VAL A 124 6.63 13.98 5.46
CA VAL A 124 6.33 14.80 4.29
C VAL A 124 6.26 16.25 4.75
N HIS A 125 6.97 17.14 4.06
CA HIS A 125 6.88 18.57 4.29
C HIS A 125 6.63 19.28 2.97
N LYS A 126 5.56 20.09 2.94
CA LYS A 126 5.29 20.97 1.82
C LYS A 126 6.25 22.16 1.89
N ILE A 127 7.06 22.33 0.85
CA ILE A 127 8.01 23.45 0.75
C ILE A 127 7.29 24.64 0.12
N ASP A 128 6.56 24.40 -0.97
CA ASP A 128 5.77 25.41 -1.68
C ASP A 128 4.56 24.75 -2.38
N ALA A 129 3.91 25.46 -3.30
CA ALA A 129 2.73 24.97 -4.02
C ALA A 129 3.00 23.73 -4.88
N THR A 130 4.22 23.56 -5.37
CA THR A 130 4.61 22.56 -6.38
C THR A 130 5.79 21.68 -5.95
N THR A 131 6.21 21.79 -4.69
CA THR A 131 7.39 21.10 -4.16
C THR A 131 7.12 20.56 -2.76
N ILE A 132 7.45 19.29 -2.56
CA ILE A 132 7.46 18.63 -1.26
C ILE A 132 8.82 17.98 -1.00
N SER A 133 9.22 17.90 0.26
CA SER A 133 10.25 16.95 0.70
C SER A 133 9.59 15.76 1.39
N MET A 134 10.20 14.59 1.24
CA MET A 134 9.68 13.34 1.77
C MET A 134 10.81 12.45 2.27
N ARG A 135 10.53 11.70 3.33
CA ARG A 135 11.38 10.63 3.84
C ARG A 135 10.65 9.30 3.75
N ILE A 136 11.25 8.33 3.10
CA ILE A 136 10.82 6.92 3.15
C ILE A 136 11.81 6.12 3.99
N ASP A 137 11.33 5.11 4.69
CA ASP A 137 12.16 4.24 5.54
C ASP A 137 11.84 2.77 5.32
N GLY A 138 12.64 2.14 4.48
CA GLY A 138 12.65 0.72 4.21
C GLY A 138 14.04 0.10 4.46
N PRO A 139 14.22 -1.18 4.11
CA PRO A 139 15.49 -1.88 4.35
C PRO A 139 16.62 -1.32 3.49
N ALA A 140 17.74 -0.95 4.11
CA ALA A 140 18.92 -0.45 3.41
C ALA A 140 19.43 -1.46 2.36
N GLY A 141 19.88 -0.96 1.21
CA GLY A 141 20.35 -1.78 0.09
C GLY A 141 19.24 -2.42 -0.76
N THR A 142 17.97 -2.14 -0.47
CA THR A 142 16.83 -2.56 -1.29
C THR A 142 16.21 -1.40 -2.07
N GLU A 143 15.33 -1.74 -3.01
CA GLU A 143 14.60 -0.77 -3.84
C GLU A 143 13.14 -0.66 -3.37
N ALA A 144 12.58 0.55 -3.52
CA ALA A 144 11.16 0.84 -3.36
C ALA A 144 10.59 1.36 -4.68
N ARG A 145 9.26 1.30 -4.76
CA ARG A 145 8.46 1.90 -5.83
C ARG A 145 7.64 3.04 -5.26
N LEU A 146 7.55 4.11 -6.03
CA LEU A 146 6.67 5.24 -5.77
C LEU A 146 5.81 5.45 -7.00
N ALA A 147 4.50 5.61 -6.80
CA ALA A 147 3.57 5.90 -7.89
C ALA A 147 2.75 7.16 -7.61
N LEU A 148 2.43 7.90 -8.66
CA LEU A 148 1.45 8.98 -8.64
C LEU A 148 0.10 8.42 -9.07
N VAL A 149 -0.90 8.60 -8.22
CA VAL A 149 -2.24 8.06 -8.43
C VAL A 149 -3.23 9.20 -8.42
N MET A 150 -3.95 9.39 -9.53
CA MET A 150 -5.01 10.39 -9.61
C MET A 150 -6.25 9.89 -8.86
N GLU A 151 -6.94 10.80 -8.16
CA GLU A 151 -8.11 10.42 -7.36
C GLU A 151 -9.30 9.96 -8.21
N ASP A 152 -9.37 10.43 -9.45
CA ASP A 152 -10.36 10.01 -10.44
C ASP A 152 -9.95 8.74 -11.21
N GLY A 153 -8.77 8.17 -10.91
CA GLY A 153 -8.21 6.99 -11.57
C GLY A 153 -7.66 7.23 -12.96
N ASN A 154 -7.63 8.48 -13.45
CA ASN A 154 -7.08 8.80 -14.76
C ASN A 154 -5.55 8.80 -14.75
N THR A 155 -4.95 8.80 -15.96
CA THR A 155 -3.53 9.09 -16.09
C THR A 155 -3.24 10.53 -15.62
N PRO A 156 -2.09 10.78 -14.97
CA PRO A 156 -1.66 12.11 -14.55
C PRO A 156 -1.23 12.98 -15.75
N ASP A 157 -2.11 13.14 -16.73
CA ASP A 157 -1.88 13.96 -17.92
C ASP A 157 -1.64 15.42 -17.52
N GLY A 158 -0.57 16.01 -18.06
CA GLY A 158 -0.23 17.40 -17.80
C GLY A 158 0.52 17.62 -16.48
N ILE A 159 0.87 16.56 -15.75
CA ILE A 159 1.78 16.63 -14.61
C ILE A 159 3.17 16.20 -15.09
N GLU A 160 4.16 17.08 -14.93
CA GLU A 160 5.57 16.78 -15.18
C GLU A 160 6.30 16.62 -13.83
N PRO A 161 6.41 15.38 -13.29
CA PRO A 161 7.04 15.17 -12.01
C PRO A 161 8.57 15.12 -12.12
N ARG A 162 9.25 15.60 -11.10
CA ARG A 162 10.70 15.50 -10.91
C ARG A 162 11.01 15.02 -9.51
N LEU A 163 11.55 13.81 -9.40
CA LEU A 163 12.02 13.24 -8.14
C LEU A 163 13.55 13.29 -8.09
N THR A 164 14.08 13.78 -6.97
CA THR A 164 15.52 13.84 -6.71
C THR A 164 15.84 13.35 -5.31
N THR A 165 16.91 12.58 -5.16
CA THR A 165 17.47 12.20 -3.86
C THR A 165 18.27 13.35 -3.25
N SER A 166 18.58 13.26 -1.95
CA SER A 166 19.34 14.29 -1.23
C SER A 166 20.76 14.55 -1.75
N ASP A 167 21.36 13.59 -2.46
CA ASP A 167 22.65 13.73 -3.14
C ASP A 167 22.53 14.36 -4.55
N GLY A 168 21.32 14.74 -4.97
CA GLY A 168 21.04 15.44 -6.23
C GLY A 168 20.80 14.51 -7.42
N ARG A 169 20.82 13.18 -7.24
CA ARG A 169 20.49 12.25 -8.33
C ARG A 169 19.01 12.36 -8.69
N ALA A 170 18.73 12.57 -9.98
CA ALA A 170 17.38 12.54 -10.52
C ALA A 170 16.92 11.09 -10.74
N LEU A 171 15.68 10.81 -10.38
CA LEU A 171 15.03 9.51 -10.56
C LEU A 171 13.91 9.66 -11.59
N PRO A 172 13.94 8.89 -12.69
CA PRO A 172 12.95 9.01 -13.75
C PRO A 172 11.60 8.44 -13.31
N PHE A 173 10.52 9.01 -13.86
CA PHE A 173 9.20 8.41 -13.83
C PHE A 173 8.92 7.72 -15.17
N GLU A 174 8.26 6.57 -15.09
CA GLU A 174 7.80 5.78 -16.23
C GLU A 174 6.29 5.58 -16.13
N LEU A 175 5.57 5.62 -17.24
CA LEU A 175 4.15 5.32 -17.27
C LEU A 175 3.95 3.80 -17.22
N GLN A 176 3.34 3.30 -16.13
CA GLN A 176 2.99 1.89 -15.95
C GLN A 176 1.54 1.76 -15.50
N ASP A 177 0.74 0.96 -16.21
CA ASP A 177 -0.67 0.71 -15.90
C ASP A 177 -1.47 2.00 -15.59
N GLY A 178 -1.26 3.04 -16.40
CA GLY A 178 -1.93 4.33 -16.25
C GLY A 178 -1.42 5.23 -15.12
N ARG A 179 -0.31 4.87 -14.45
CA ARG A 179 0.29 5.62 -13.34
C ARG A 179 1.73 5.99 -13.66
N LEU A 180 2.20 7.13 -13.16
CA LEU A 180 3.62 7.48 -13.23
C LEU A 180 4.35 6.84 -12.04
N GLU A 181 5.28 5.95 -12.32
CA GLU A 181 6.04 5.20 -11.31
C GLU A 181 7.53 5.50 -11.37
N ALA A 182 8.18 5.56 -10.22
CA ALA A 182 9.63 5.70 -10.08
C ALA A 182 10.19 4.60 -9.18
N ARG A 183 11.39 4.12 -9.53
CA ARG A 183 12.20 3.23 -8.70
C ARG A 183 13.26 4.03 -7.94
N LEU A 184 13.43 3.72 -6.66
CA LEU A 184 14.28 4.50 -5.76
C LEU A 184 14.85 3.63 -4.64
N PRO A 185 15.97 4.03 -3.99
CA PRO A 185 16.42 3.35 -2.79
C PRO A 185 15.30 3.32 -1.74
N ALA A 186 15.05 2.16 -1.12
CA ALA A 186 13.99 2.01 -0.12
C ALA A 186 14.20 2.85 1.14
N ASP A 187 15.43 3.33 1.33
CA ASP A 187 15.82 4.22 2.41
C ASP A 187 16.36 5.53 1.80
N ALA A 188 15.47 6.50 1.55
CA ALA A 188 15.85 7.78 0.93
C ALA A 188 15.13 9.01 1.50
N SER A 189 15.86 10.13 1.52
CA SER A 189 15.30 11.49 1.58
C SER A 189 15.16 12.03 0.16
N LEU A 190 13.96 12.51 -0.16
CA LEU A 190 13.53 12.86 -1.50
C LEU A 190 13.04 14.29 -1.53
N LEU A 191 13.37 15.00 -2.61
CA LEU A 191 12.72 16.23 -3.03
C LEU A 191 11.89 15.90 -4.26
N PHE A 192 10.60 16.21 -4.19
CA PHE A 192 9.66 15.95 -5.26
C PHE A 192 9.01 17.27 -5.67
N ALA A 193 9.26 17.67 -6.92
CA ALA A 193 8.64 18.83 -7.55
C ALA A 193 7.78 18.38 -8.73
N TRP A 194 6.78 19.18 -9.10
CA TRP A 194 6.01 18.96 -10.32
C TRP A 194 5.68 20.27 -11.02
N LYS A 195 5.38 20.20 -12.32
CA LYS A 195 4.75 21.29 -13.07
C LYS A 195 3.42 20.83 -13.61
N GLU A 196 2.46 21.74 -13.62
CA GLU A 196 1.18 21.55 -14.28
C GLU A 196 1.23 22.26 -15.64
N THR A 197 1.15 21.50 -16.73
CA THR A 197 0.88 22.06 -18.05
C THR A 197 -0.63 22.24 -18.18
N LYS A 198 -1.06 23.48 -18.42
CA LYS A 198 -2.47 23.76 -18.72
C LYS A 198 -2.85 22.96 -19.96
N LYS A 199 -3.85 22.08 -19.82
CA LYS A 199 -4.62 21.55 -20.97
C LYS A 199 -5.35 22.70 -21.66
#